data_AF-A0A935FVY0-F1
#
_entry.id   AF-A0A935FVY0-F1
#
_cell.length_a   1.000
_cell.length_b   1.000
_cell.length_c   1.000
_cell.angle_alpha   90.00
_cell.angle_beta   90.00
_cell.angle_gamma   90.00
#
_symmetry.space_group_name_H-M   'P 1'
#
loop_
_entity.id
_entity.type
_entity.pdbx_description
1 polymer ?
#
loop_
_entity_poly.entity_id
_entity_poly.type
_entity_poly.pdbx_seq_one_letter_code
_entity_poly.pdbx_strand_id
1 'polypeptide(L)'
;MATLVYNTGKEGILNGTIDLDTNTIKALLIDTDYTENPDHDFVADLVADECAGTGYVRKTLAITITKDDANDRVLVDATDVTWTALGSDVGSVYGVVVFKDTGNDATSPLIYFGKFSTAYVSNGADLTLVWAALGLFYI
;
A
#
# COMPACT_ATOMS: atom_id res chain seq x y z
N MET A 1 8.88 6.02 8.97
CA MET A 1 7.61 6.06 8.22
C MET A 1 6.52 5.84 9.25
N ALA A 2 5.55 6.75 9.33
CA ALA A 2 4.34 6.44 10.09
C ALA A 2 3.51 5.47 9.25
N THR A 3 2.97 4.46 9.90
CA THR A 3 2.30 3.36 9.22
C THR A 3 1.00 3.05 9.92
N LEU A 4 -0.01 2.72 9.14
CA LEU A 4 -1.33 2.36 9.63
C LEU A 4 -1.73 1.02 8.99
N VAL A 5 -2.30 0.13 9.79
CA VAL A 5 -2.98 -1.07 9.29
C VAL A 5 -4.48 -0.85 9.46
N TYR A 6 -5.21 -0.87 8.35
CA TYR A 6 -6.66 -0.60 8.32
C TYR A 6 -7.43 -1.64 9.13
N ASN A 7 -8.57 -1.23 9.72
CA ASN A 7 -9.42 -2.13 10.50
C ASN A 7 -9.96 -3.29 9.66
N THR A 8 -10.45 -3.00 8.45
CA THR A 8 -10.86 -4.00 7.47
C THR A 8 -9.72 -4.96 7.09
N GLY A 9 -8.49 -4.46 6.95
CA GLY A 9 -7.32 -5.30 6.70
C GLY A 9 -7.04 -6.30 7.82
N LYS A 10 -7.02 -5.82 9.07
CA LYS A 10 -6.82 -6.66 10.26
C LYS A 10 -7.91 -7.72 10.39
N GLU A 11 -9.18 -7.33 10.26
CA GLU A 11 -10.29 -8.26 10.30
C GLU A 11 -10.18 -9.30 9.19
N GLY A 12 -9.92 -8.85 7.95
CA GLY A 12 -9.86 -9.72 6.79
C GLY A 12 -8.75 -10.76 6.86
N ILE A 13 -7.59 -10.41 7.42
CA ILE A 13 -6.50 -11.35 7.65
C ILE A 13 -6.89 -12.37 8.73
N LEU A 14 -7.46 -11.92 9.84
CA LEU A 14 -7.77 -12.79 10.99
C LEU A 14 -8.97 -13.72 10.74
N ASN A 15 -9.91 -13.31 9.89
CA ASN A 15 -11.07 -14.13 9.51
C ASN A 15 -10.84 -14.99 8.25
N GLY A 16 -9.67 -14.84 7.60
CA GLY A 16 -9.27 -15.60 6.41
C GLY A 16 -9.91 -15.13 5.09
N THR A 17 -10.60 -13.99 5.06
CA THR A 17 -11.11 -13.39 3.82
C THR A 17 -10.03 -12.69 3.01
N ILE A 18 -8.91 -12.30 3.64
CA ILE A 18 -7.68 -11.84 3.02
C ILE A 18 -6.60 -12.87 3.29
N ASP A 19 -6.24 -13.61 2.26
CA ASP A 19 -5.09 -14.49 2.27
C ASP A 19 -3.92 -13.79 1.57
N LEU A 20 -2.91 -13.37 2.33
CA LEU A 20 -1.88 -12.44 1.87
C LEU A 20 -0.91 -13.05 0.85
N ASP A 21 -0.67 -14.37 0.89
CA ASP A 21 0.25 -15.05 -0.03
C ASP A 21 -0.44 -15.62 -1.27
N THR A 22 -1.77 -15.76 -1.23
CA THR A 22 -2.57 -16.38 -2.27
C THR A 22 -3.45 -15.37 -3.03
N ASN A 23 -3.90 -14.29 -2.37
CA ASN A 23 -4.70 -13.25 -3.00
C ASN A 23 -3.82 -12.25 -3.76
N THR A 24 -4.41 -11.60 -4.78
CA THR A 24 -3.73 -10.53 -5.51
C THR A 24 -3.63 -9.29 -4.62
N ILE A 25 -2.41 -8.95 -4.18
CA ILE A 25 -2.15 -7.75 -3.40
C ILE A 25 -1.54 -6.68 -4.30
N LYS A 26 -2.03 -5.44 -4.19
CA LYS A 26 -1.57 -4.31 -5.00
C LYS A 26 -1.27 -3.09 -4.14
N ALA A 27 -0.43 -2.22 -4.68
CA ALA A 27 -0.11 -0.89 -4.18
C ALA A 27 -0.70 0.19 -5.09
N LEU A 28 -1.30 1.21 -4.47
CA LEU A 28 -1.69 2.48 -5.11
C LEU A 28 -0.93 3.64 -4.44
N LEU A 29 -0.66 4.70 -5.20
CA LEU A 29 -0.08 5.93 -4.67
C LEU A 29 -1.21 6.89 -4.31
N ILE A 30 -1.08 7.55 -3.16
CA ILE A 30 -2.07 8.49 -2.64
C ILE A 30 -1.44 9.88 -2.57
N ASP A 31 -2.23 10.91 -2.88
CA ASP A 31 -1.79 12.29 -2.86
C ASP A 31 -1.87 12.91 -1.45
N THR A 32 -1.50 14.19 -1.36
CA THR A 32 -1.43 14.93 -0.10
C THR A 32 -2.78 15.37 0.48
N ASP A 33 -3.88 15.21 -0.25
CA ASP A 33 -5.22 15.55 0.24
C ASP A 33 -5.80 14.42 1.10
N TYR A 34 -5.26 13.20 0.97
CA TYR A 34 -5.65 12.06 1.82
C TYR A 34 -5.36 12.28 3.30
N THR A 35 -6.41 12.16 4.11
CA THR A 35 -6.31 12.12 5.57
C THR A 35 -6.40 10.68 6.06
N GLU A 36 -5.35 10.24 6.75
CA GLU A 36 -5.23 8.90 7.33
C GLU A 36 -6.44 8.56 8.21
N ASN A 37 -7.16 7.49 7.84
CA ASN A 37 -8.31 7.02 8.58
C ASN A 37 -8.29 5.48 8.69
N PRO A 38 -8.13 4.90 9.89
CA PRO A 38 -8.14 3.44 10.09
C PRO A 38 -9.47 2.78 9.71
N ASP A 39 -10.55 3.55 9.60
CA ASP A 39 -11.92 3.10 9.33
C ASP A 39 -12.30 3.16 7.84
N HIS A 40 -11.36 3.48 6.94
CA HIS A 40 -11.60 3.25 5.51
C HIS A 40 -11.51 1.76 5.19
N ASP A 41 -12.46 1.28 4.40
CA ASP A 41 -12.65 -0.15 4.19
C ASP A 41 -12.17 -0.58 2.81
N PHE A 42 -12.49 0.20 1.78
CA PHE A 42 -12.26 -0.19 0.39
C PHE A 42 -11.49 0.87 -0.40
N VAL A 43 -10.90 0.46 -1.53
CA VAL A 43 -10.25 1.39 -2.46
C VAL A 43 -11.20 2.51 -2.90
N ALA A 44 -12.51 2.23 -3.01
CA ALA A 44 -13.52 3.24 -3.31
C ALA A 44 -13.51 4.46 -2.36
N ASP A 45 -13.09 4.29 -1.10
CA ASP A 45 -12.98 5.38 -0.12
C ASP A 45 -11.80 6.32 -0.40
N LEU A 46 -10.88 5.90 -1.27
CA LEU A 46 -9.61 6.59 -1.58
C LEU A 46 -9.54 7.14 -2.99
N VAL A 47 -10.50 6.81 -3.87
CA VAL A 47 -10.43 7.15 -5.31
C VAL A 47 -10.30 8.66 -5.55
N ALA A 48 -10.83 9.49 -4.65
CA ALA A 48 -10.73 10.94 -4.74
C ALA A 48 -9.30 11.47 -4.54
N ASP A 49 -8.49 10.75 -3.75
CA ASP A 49 -7.14 11.15 -3.36
C ASP A 49 -6.07 10.21 -3.98
N GLU A 50 -6.48 9.28 -4.85
CA GLU A 50 -5.55 8.43 -5.58
C GLU A 50 -4.82 9.26 -6.63
N CYS A 51 -3.49 9.16 -6.64
CA CYS A 51 -2.67 9.80 -7.65
C CYS A 51 -3.12 9.39 -9.07
N ALA A 52 -3.07 10.33 -10.01
CA ALA A 52 -3.33 10.06 -11.41
C ALA A 52 -2.34 10.85 -12.28
N GLY A 53 -1.95 10.29 -13.42
CA GLY A 53 -1.03 10.96 -14.34
C GLY A 53 -0.14 10.00 -15.12
N THR A 54 0.76 10.56 -15.89
CA THR A 54 1.62 9.81 -16.80
C THR A 54 2.60 8.91 -16.04
N GLY A 55 2.69 7.65 -16.44
CA GLY A 55 3.58 6.66 -15.79
C GLY A 55 3.04 6.07 -14.48
N TYR A 56 1.93 6.60 -13.95
CA TYR A 56 1.27 6.01 -12.79
C TYR A 56 0.36 4.84 -13.20
N VAL A 57 0.55 3.71 -12.52
CA VAL A 57 -0.34 2.54 -12.53
C VAL A 57 -0.27 1.86 -11.18
N ARG A 58 -1.38 1.29 -10.68
CA ARG A 58 -1.31 0.43 -9.49
C ARG A 58 -0.36 -0.75 -9.75
N LYS A 59 0.45 -1.14 -8.76
CA LYS A 59 1.49 -2.18 -8.89
C LYS A 59 1.11 -3.41 -8.11
N THR A 60 1.21 -4.60 -8.71
CA THR A 60 1.10 -5.86 -7.97
C THR A 60 2.34 -6.06 -7.10
N LEU A 61 2.12 -6.50 -5.86
CA LEU A 61 3.16 -6.84 -4.90
C LEU A 61 3.24 -8.36 -4.76
N ALA A 62 4.44 -8.91 -4.64
CA ALA A 62 4.60 -10.27 -4.11
C ALA A 62 4.83 -10.16 -2.60
N ILE A 63 3.97 -10.82 -1.82
CA ILE A 63 4.04 -10.81 -0.35
C ILE A 63 4.90 -11.97 0.13
N THR A 64 5.72 -11.71 1.14
CA THR A 64 6.50 -12.72 1.86
C THR A 64 6.10 -12.70 3.33
N ILE A 65 5.76 -13.86 3.88
CA ILE A 65 5.45 -14.03 5.30
C ILE A 65 6.61 -14.78 5.94
N THR A 66 7.28 -14.15 6.91
CA THR A 66 8.49 -14.72 7.54
C THR A 66 8.27 -14.86 9.04
N LYS A 67 8.52 -16.07 9.56
CA LYS A 67 8.56 -16.33 11.00
C LYS A 67 9.91 -15.87 11.58
N ASP A 68 9.86 -15.05 12.63
CA ASP A 68 11.03 -14.56 13.37
C ASP A 68 10.99 -15.10 14.80
N ASP A 69 11.56 -16.29 14.96
CA ASP A 69 11.63 -17.00 16.24
C ASP A 69 12.51 -16.31 17.28
N ALA A 70 13.41 -15.42 16.86
CA ALA A 70 14.29 -14.71 17.79
C ALA A 70 13.57 -13.54 18.49
N ASN A 71 12.50 -13.01 17.88
CA ASN A 71 11.74 -11.88 18.40
C ASN A 71 10.25 -12.22 18.63
N ASP A 72 9.90 -13.51 18.62
CA ASP A 72 8.55 -14.03 18.85
C ASP A 72 7.46 -13.36 18.00
N ARG A 73 7.70 -13.21 16.68
CA ARG A 73 6.79 -12.51 15.77
C ARG A 73 6.75 -13.10 14.36
N VAL A 74 5.74 -12.70 13.58
CA VAL A 74 5.65 -12.98 12.14
C VAL A 74 5.65 -11.67 11.37
N LEU A 75 6.54 -11.54 10.40
CA LEU A 75 6.66 -10.36 9.54
C LEU A 75 5.94 -10.58 8.22
N VAL A 76 5.21 -9.55 7.78
CA VAL A 76 4.64 -9.45 6.43
C VAL A 76 5.44 -8.42 5.66
N ASP A 77 6.10 -8.84 4.60
CA ASP A 77 6.91 -8.00 3.72
C ASP A 77 6.40 -8.07 2.28
N ALA A 78 6.78 -7.10 1.46
CA ALA A 78 6.41 -7.01 0.06
C ALA A 78 7.64 -6.72 -0.81
N THR A 79 7.55 -7.06 -2.10
CA THR A 79 8.58 -6.68 -3.06
C THR A 79 8.61 -5.17 -3.28
N ASP A 80 9.82 -4.64 -3.42
CA ASP A 80 10.05 -3.27 -3.90
C ASP A 80 9.50 -3.12 -5.33
N VAL A 81 8.87 -1.97 -5.58
CA VAL A 81 8.28 -1.66 -6.90
C VAL A 81 8.74 -0.31 -7.38
N THR A 82 8.90 -0.18 -8.70
CA THR A 82 9.29 1.09 -9.32
C THR A 82 8.21 1.55 -10.30
N TRP A 83 7.82 2.81 -10.17
CA TRP A 83 7.12 3.58 -11.18
C TRP A 83 8.16 4.31 -12.02
N THR A 84 8.39 3.80 -13.22
CA THR A 84 9.37 4.36 -14.15
C THR A 84 8.83 5.62 -14.80
N ALA A 85 9.63 6.67 -14.85
CA ALA A 85 9.28 7.96 -15.44
C ALA A 85 7.93 8.51 -14.94
N LEU A 86 7.77 8.64 -13.62
CA LEU A 86 6.53 9.13 -13.00
C LEU A 86 6.37 10.63 -13.33
N GLY A 87 5.44 10.93 -14.24
CA GLY A 87 5.25 12.25 -14.82
C GLY A 87 4.93 13.32 -13.77
N SER A 88 5.34 14.56 -14.03
CA SER A 88 5.09 15.69 -13.12
C SER A 88 3.61 16.03 -12.93
N ASP A 89 2.75 15.55 -13.83
CA ASP A 89 1.30 15.63 -13.76
C ASP A 89 0.70 14.76 -12.63
N VAL A 90 1.48 13.83 -12.07
CA VAL A 90 1.09 13.04 -10.89
C VAL A 90 1.05 13.89 -9.60
N GLY A 91 1.78 15.00 -9.57
CA GLY A 91 1.79 15.90 -8.41
C GLY A 91 2.58 15.36 -7.22
N SER A 92 2.09 15.64 -6.00
CA SER A 92 2.75 15.28 -4.74
C SER A 92 2.20 13.97 -4.21
N VAL A 93 3.06 12.96 -4.12
CA VAL A 93 2.76 11.64 -3.59
C VAL A 93 3.02 11.63 -2.08
N TYR A 94 1.97 11.41 -1.30
CA TYR A 94 2.00 11.41 0.16
C TYR A 94 2.43 10.07 0.75
N GLY A 95 2.06 8.98 0.08
CA GLY A 95 2.41 7.64 0.52
C GLY A 95 1.87 6.57 -0.41
N VAL A 96 1.85 5.35 0.12
CA VAL A 96 1.39 4.16 -0.56
C VAL A 96 0.31 3.46 0.26
N VAL A 97 -0.74 3.00 -0.41
CA VAL A 97 -1.76 2.13 0.19
C VAL A 97 -1.66 0.76 -0.44
N VAL A 98 -1.67 -0.27 0.40
CA VAL A 98 -1.69 -1.68 0.02
C VAL A 98 -3.09 -2.23 0.26
N PHE A 99 -3.62 -2.94 -0.73
CA PHE A 99 -4.97 -3.47 -0.73
C PHE A 99 -5.03 -4.83 -1.43
N LYS A 100 -6.09 -5.61 -1.15
CA LYS A 100 -6.42 -6.81 -1.93
C LYS A 100 -7.27 -6.42 -3.13
N ASP A 101 -6.81 -6.81 -4.31
CA ASP A 101 -7.51 -6.58 -5.58
C ASP A 101 -8.59 -7.63 -5.81
N THR A 102 -9.84 -7.20 -5.90
CA THR A 102 -10.98 -8.04 -6.32
C THR A 102 -11.41 -7.79 -7.76
N GLY A 103 -10.76 -6.84 -8.44
CA GLY A 103 -11.17 -6.31 -9.75
C GLY A 103 -12.25 -5.22 -9.67
N ASN A 104 -12.68 -4.82 -8.47
CA ASN A 104 -13.61 -3.72 -8.25
C ASN A 104 -13.21 -2.92 -6.99
N ASP A 105 -13.06 -1.60 -7.14
CA ASP A 105 -12.64 -0.70 -6.06
C ASP A 105 -13.61 -0.69 -4.87
N ALA A 106 -14.91 -0.90 -5.12
CA ALA A 106 -15.94 -0.96 -4.08
C ALA A 106 -15.90 -2.25 -3.24
N THR A 107 -15.09 -3.25 -3.64
CA THR A 107 -14.96 -4.51 -2.91
C THR A 107 -13.50 -4.89 -2.67
N SER A 108 -12.55 -4.00 -2.97
CA SER A 108 -11.11 -4.23 -2.79
C SER A 108 -10.69 -3.70 -1.41
N PRO A 109 -10.51 -4.56 -0.39
CA PRO A 109 -10.31 -4.10 0.97
C PRO A 109 -8.90 -3.55 1.20
N LEU A 110 -8.82 -2.48 1.98
CA LEU A 110 -7.57 -1.84 2.37
C LEU A 110 -6.85 -2.64 3.46
N ILE A 111 -5.53 -2.73 3.36
CA ILE A 111 -4.69 -3.52 4.26
C ILE A 111 -3.76 -2.62 5.05
N TYR A 112 -2.97 -1.81 4.36
CA TYR A 112 -1.90 -1.04 4.98
C TYR A 112 -1.71 0.31 4.29
N PHE A 113 -1.34 1.32 5.07
CA PHE A 113 -0.87 2.61 4.59
C PHE A 113 0.53 2.92 5.10
N GLY A 114 1.42 3.29 4.18
CA GLY A 114 2.79 3.71 4.46
C GLY A 114 2.99 5.15 4.04
N LYS A 115 3.19 6.04 5.02
CA LYS A 115 3.48 7.45 4.77
C LYS A 115 4.96 7.69 4.46
N PHE A 116 5.22 8.49 3.43
CA PHE A 116 6.56 9.00 3.18
C PHE A 116 6.94 10.07 4.21
N SER A 117 8.18 10.04 4.69
CA SER A 117 8.68 11.05 5.64
C SER A 117 8.58 12.48 5.09
N THR A 118 8.65 12.60 3.77
CA THR A 118 8.40 13.83 3.02
C THR A 118 7.67 13.43 1.75
N ALA A 119 6.61 14.15 1.40
CA ALA A 119 5.87 13.89 0.17
C ALA A 119 6.83 13.96 -1.03
N TYR A 120 6.74 12.98 -1.92
CA TYR A 120 7.54 12.94 -3.13
C TYR A 120 6.85 13.77 -4.21
N VAL A 121 7.53 14.81 -4.71
CA VAL A 121 7.02 15.60 -5.83
C VAL A 121 7.48 14.96 -7.12
N SER A 122 6.53 14.45 -7.90
CA SER A 122 6.80 13.84 -9.20
C SER A 122 7.41 14.83 -10.19
N ASN A 123 8.36 14.35 -11.00
CA ASN A 123 9.19 15.19 -11.87
C ASN A 123 9.64 14.48 -13.15
N GLY A 124 9.02 13.35 -13.49
CA GLY A 124 9.42 12.50 -14.63
C GLY A 124 10.57 11.53 -14.32
N ALA A 125 11.11 11.51 -13.10
CA ALA A 125 12.07 10.50 -12.66
C ALA A 125 11.36 9.22 -12.15
N ASP A 126 12.17 8.17 -11.95
CA ASP A 126 11.70 6.92 -11.36
C ASP A 126 11.41 7.12 -9.87
N LEU A 127 10.22 6.66 -9.43
CA LEU A 127 9.89 6.52 -8.02
C LEU A 127 10.01 5.03 -7.65
N THR A 128 11.01 4.69 -6.84
CA THR A 128 11.16 3.35 -6.26
C THR A 128 10.62 3.34 -4.84
N LEU A 129 9.61 2.52 -4.60
CA LEU A 129 9.16 2.19 -3.26
C LEU A 129 10.00 1.06 -2.71
N VAL A 130 10.71 1.36 -1.62
CA VAL A 130 11.51 0.40 -0.86
C VAL A 130 10.85 0.18 0.48
N TRP A 131 10.54 -1.07 0.81
CA TRP A 131 9.97 -1.43 2.11
C TRP A 131 11.05 -1.42 3.19
N ALA A 132 10.66 -1.10 4.42
CA ALA A 132 11.59 -1.18 5.54
C ALA A 132 11.93 -2.65 5.82
N ALA A 133 13.04 -2.92 6.51
CA ALA A 133 13.44 -4.30 6.86
C ALA A 133 12.41 -5.05 7.73
N LEU A 134 11.48 -4.33 8.36
CA LEU A 134 10.35 -4.92 9.12
C LEU A 134 9.09 -5.13 8.26
N GLY A 135 9.18 -4.88 6.96
CA GLY A 135 8.10 -5.02 5.99
C GLY A 135 6.97 -4.01 6.17
N LEU A 136 5.76 -4.46 5.87
CA LEU A 136 4.50 -3.73 6.03
C LEU A 136 4.11 -3.68 7.51
N PHE A 137 3.95 -4.84 8.14
CA PHE A 137 3.59 -4.98 9.55
C PHE A 137 4.02 -6.35 10.08
N TYR A 138 3.98 -6.51 11.39
CA TYR A 138 4.21 -7.78 12.06
C TYR A 138 3.17 -8.01 13.15
N ILE A 139 2.95 -9.27 13.50
CA ILE A 139 2.12 -9.72 14.63
C ILE A 139 2.95 -10.48 15.65
#